data_AF-A0A4R4EUU8-F1
#
_entry.id   AF-A0A4R4EUU8-F1
#
_cell.length_a   1.000
_cell.length_b   1.000
_cell.length_c   1.000
_cell.angle_alpha   90.00
_cell.angle_beta   90.00
_cell.angle_gamma   90.00
#
_symmetry.space_group_name_H-M   'P 1'
#
loop_
_entity.id
_entity.type
_entity.pdbx_description
1 polymer ?
#
loop_
_entity_poly.entity_id
_entity_poly.type
_entity_poly.pdbx_seq_one_letter_code
_entity_poly.pdbx_strand_id
1 'polypeptide(L)'
;MDEAAAFVAKWRGAWPEWSLVEGFVPPGEREVGPAWQALQFELQEAAWAGGDARPGEAKLAWWAEELSGWAQGRRRHPLGAVLQRYPAPWTALANALPGLAASRMRPATAGHAWGGVADAAAAAAAVEAALLGG
;
A
#
# COMPACT_ATOMS: atom_id res chain seq x y z
N MET A 1 9.15 12.65 -16.68
CA MET A 1 9.57 11.83 -15.52
C MET A 1 8.43 10.88 -15.25
N ASP A 2 8.68 9.59 -15.10
CA ASP A 2 7.63 8.64 -14.75
C ASP A 2 7.10 8.99 -13.35
N GLU A 3 5.82 9.35 -13.24
CA GLU A 3 5.22 9.78 -11.98
C GLU A 3 5.19 8.64 -10.96
N ALA A 4 5.11 7.37 -11.39
CA ALA A 4 5.21 6.23 -10.48
C ALA A 4 6.60 6.15 -9.81
N ALA A 5 7.66 6.49 -10.55
CA ALA A 5 9.02 6.51 -10.04
C ALA A 5 9.22 7.55 -8.92
N ALA A 6 8.45 8.64 -8.90
CA ALA A 6 8.51 9.62 -7.82
C ALA A 6 8.03 9.04 -6.48
N PHE A 7 6.98 8.21 -6.48
CA PHE A 7 6.51 7.52 -5.28
C PHE A 7 7.50 6.45 -4.80
N VAL A 8 8.09 5.71 -5.74
CA VAL A 8 9.17 4.75 -5.42
C VAL A 8 10.38 5.47 -4.82
N ALA A 9 10.76 6.62 -5.39
CA ALA A 9 11.87 7.42 -4.85
C ALA A 9 11.57 7.94 -3.44
N LYS A 10 10.33 8.39 -3.18
CA LYS A 10 9.88 8.79 -1.83
C LYS A 10 10.04 7.64 -0.83
N TRP A 11 9.54 6.45 -1.17
CA TRP A 11 9.68 5.26 -0.31
C TRP A 11 11.16 4.88 -0.09
N ARG A 12 11.98 4.82 -1.16
CA ARG A 12 13.43 4.56 -1.04
C ARG A 12 14.15 5.60 -0.19
N GLY A 13 13.70 6.85 -0.19
CA GLY A 13 14.23 7.90 0.69
C GLY A 13 13.98 7.61 2.18
N ALA A 14 12.89 6.91 2.51
CA ALA A 14 12.59 6.46 3.87
C ALA A 14 13.32 5.16 4.25
N TRP A 15 13.76 4.37 3.26
CA TRP A 15 14.46 3.10 3.43
C TRP A 15 15.77 3.06 2.62
N PRO A 16 16.78 3.89 2.96
CA PRO A 16 18.01 4.03 2.18
C PRO A 16 18.81 2.72 2.03
N GLU A 17 18.70 1.82 3.00
CA GLU A 17 19.27 0.47 2.97
C GLU A 17 18.74 -0.38 1.80
N TRP A 18 17.60 0.00 1.20
CA TRP A 18 17.06 -0.71 0.04
C TRP A 18 18.06 -0.74 -1.13
N SER A 19 18.90 0.28 -1.27
CA SER A 19 19.98 0.35 -2.26
C SER A 19 20.99 -0.80 -2.15
N LEU A 20 21.12 -1.40 -0.96
CA LEU A 20 22.01 -2.55 -0.72
C LEU A 20 21.36 -3.89 -1.09
N VAL A 21 20.03 -3.97 -1.00
CA VAL A 21 19.30 -5.24 -1.17
C VAL A 21 18.69 -5.41 -2.56
N GLU A 22 18.44 -4.32 -3.29
CA GLU A 22 17.77 -4.38 -4.61
C GLU A 22 18.52 -5.23 -5.64
N GLY A 23 19.85 -5.35 -5.50
CA GLY A 23 20.67 -6.23 -6.34
C GLY A 23 20.31 -7.72 -6.23
N PHE A 24 19.70 -8.13 -5.12
CA PHE A 24 19.27 -9.50 -4.86
C PHE A 24 17.83 -9.79 -5.31
N VAL A 25 17.06 -8.75 -5.70
CA VAL A 25 15.69 -8.92 -6.18
C VAL A 25 15.69 -9.57 -7.57
N PRO A 26 14.91 -10.65 -7.79
CA PRO A 26 14.77 -11.28 -9.10
C PRO A 26 14.38 -10.26 -10.18
N PRO A 27 14.94 -10.32 -11.40
CA PRO A 27 14.66 -9.33 -12.44
C PRO A 27 13.17 -9.08 -12.72
N GLY A 28 12.33 -10.11 -12.63
CA GLY A 28 10.87 -10.00 -12.83
C GLY A 28 10.16 -9.19 -11.76
N GLU A 29 10.75 -9.04 -10.57
CA GLU A 29 10.15 -8.35 -9.42
C GLU A 29 10.66 -6.90 -9.26
N ARG A 30 11.70 -6.51 -10.01
CA ARG A 30 12.38 -5.20 -9.84
C ARG A 30 11.52 -3.99 -10.17
N GLU A 31 10.47 -4.16 -10.98
CA GLU A 31 9.51 -3.09 -11.27
C GLU A 31 8.32 -3.14 -10.30
N VAL A 32 7.68 -4.31 -10.16
CA VAL A 32 6.46 -4.49 -9.36
C VAL A 32 6.70 -4.40 -7.86
N GLY A 33 7.81 -4.93 -7.35
CA GLY A 33 8.16 -4.93 -5.93
C GLY A 33 8.29 -3.52 -5.36
N PRO A 34 9.14 -2.64 -5.90
CA PRO A 34 9.24 -1.26 -5.45
C PRO A 34 7.93 -0.46 -5.58
N ALA A 35 7.14 -0.70 -6.64
CA ALA A 35 5.84 -0.06 -6.80
C ALA A 35 4.83 -0.51 -5.71
N TRP A 36 4.86 -1.80 -5.35
CA TRP A 36 4.05 -2.35 -4.27
C TRP A 36 4.46 -1.77 -2.92
N GLN A 37 5.77 -1.71 -2.64
CA GLN A 37 6.27 -1.09 -1.41
C GLN A 37 5.92 0.39 -1.32
N ALA A 38 5.96 1.12 -2.44
CA ALA A 38 5.53 2.52 -2.49
C ALA A 38 4.03 2.68 -2.16
N LEU A 39 3.17 1.80 -2.66
CA LEU A 39 1.74 1.80 -2.30
C LEU A 39 1.56 1.54 -0.80
N GLN A 40 2.19 0.50 -0.27
CA GLN A 40 2.15 0.17 1.15
C GLN A 40 2.63 1.34 2.03
N PHE A 41 3.68 2.04 1.59
CA PHE A 41 4.19 3.22 2.27
C PHE A 41 3.19 4.38 2.26
N GLU A 42 2.53 4.67 1.13
CA GLU A 42 1.48 5.70 1.06
C GLU A 42 0.28 5.38 1.96
N LEU A 43 -0.13 4.11 2.06
CA LEU A 43 -1.21 3.68 2.94
C LEU A 43 -0.84 3.85 4.42
N GLN A 44 0.37 3.46 4.81
CA GLN A 44 0.86 3.60 6.19
C GLN A 44 1.04 5.07 6.59
N GLU A 45 1.58 5.89 5.70
CA GLU A 45 1.68 7.35 5.89
C GLU A 45 0.29 7.97 6.07
N ALA A 46 -0.69 7.57 5.25
CA ALA A 46 -2.05 8.05 5.40
C ALA A 46 -2.70 7.58 6.72
N ALA A 47 -2.38 6.38 7.20
CA ALA A 47 -2.92 5.86 8.46
C ALA A 47 -2.31 6.57 9.69
N TRP A 48 -0.98 6.74 9.73
CA TRP A 48 -0.28 6.99 10.99
C TRP A 48 0.57 8.27 11.02
N ALA A 49 0.84 8.93 9.90
CA ALA A 49 1.64 10.16 9.91
C ALA A 49 0.85 11.37 10.44
N GLY A 50 1.58 12.44 10.78
CA GLY A 50 1.01 13.73 11.19
C GLY A 50 0.34 13.73 12.57
N GLY A 51 -0.06 14.91 13.05
CA GLY A 51 -0.78 15.08 14.32
C GLY A 51 -2.30 14.97 14.21
N ASP A 52 -2.87 15.43 13.08
CA ASP A 52 -4.31 15.40 12.79
C ASP A 52 -4.63 14.21 11.89
N ALA A 53 -5.67 13.44 12.25
CA ALA A 53 -6.09 12.25 11.51
C ALA A 53 -6.83 12.56 10.20
N ARG A 54 -7.53 13.70 10.12
CA ARG A 54 -8.48 14.01 9.02
C ARG A 54 -7.86 13.97 7.63
N PRO A 55 -6.64 14.52 7.39
CA PRO A 55 -6.01 14.42 6.07
C PRO A 55 -5.68 12.97 5.69
N GLY A 56 -5.31 12.15 6.67
CA GLY A 56 -5.03 10.73 6.50
C GLY A 56 -6.27 9.91 6.16
N GLU A 57 -7.36 10.13 6.89
CA GLU A 57 -8.66 9.52 6.65
C GLU A 57 -9.17 9.82 5.24
N ALA A 58 -9.10 11.08 4.81
CA ALA A 58 -9.48 11.48 3.45
C ALA A 58 -8.63 10.79 2.37
N LYS A 59 -7.32 10.65 2.61
CA LYS A 59 -6.41 9.93 1.69
C LYS A 59 -6.73 8.44 1.64
N LEU A 60 -6.99 7.79 2.77
CA LEU A 60 -7.36 6.37 2.81
C LEU A 60 -8.70 6.11 2.12
N ALA A 61 -9.68 7.00 2.28
CA ALA A 61 -10.94 6.93 1.54
C ALA A 61 -10.71 7.05 0.02
N TRP A 62 -9.89 8.01 -0.41
CA TRP A 62 -9.51 8.15 -1.82
C TRP A 62 -8.77 6.91 -2.35
N TRP A 63 -7.86 6.33 -1.57
CA TRP A 63 -7.18 5.08 -1.92
C TRP A 63 -8.14 3.90 -2.03
N ALA A 64 -9.17 3.81 -1.17
CA ALA A 64 -10.17 2.75 -1.25
C ALA A 64 -10.95 2.84 -2.57
N GLU A 65 -11.32 4.05 -3.00
CA GLU A 65 -11.94 4.26 -4.31
C GLU A 65 -11.00 3.90 -5.47
N GLU A 66 -9.72 4.27 -5.35
CA GLU A 66 -8.71 4.02 -6.38
C GLU A 66 -8.46 2.53 -6.57
N LEU A 67 -8.23 1.79 -5.47
CA LEU A 67 -8.05 0.34 -5.49
C LEU A 67 -9.31 -0.40 -5.99
N SER A 68 -10.50 0.08 -5.61
CA SER A 68 -11.76 -0.43 -6.18
C SER A 68 -11.86 -0.15 -7.68
N GLY A 69 -11.35 1.00 -8.13
CA GLY A 69 -11.24 1.35 -9.55
C GLY A 69 -10.28 0.43 -10.31
N TRP A 70 -9.16 0.04 -9.68
CA TRP A 70 -8.17 -0.83 -10.29
C TRP A 70 -8.76 -2.18 -10.71
N ALA A 71 -9.58 -2.78 -9.84
CA ALA A 71 -10.32 -4.01 -10.12
C ALA A 71 -11.27 -3.91 -11.33
N GLN A 72 -11.62 -2.69 -11.75
CA GLN A 72 -12.53 -2.40 -12.87
C GLN A 72 -11.79 -1.83 -14.09
N GLY A 73 -10.46 -1.89 -14.13
CA GLY A 73 -9.68 -1.35 -15.24
C GLY A 73 -9.52 0.18 -15.22
N ARG A 74 -9.99 0.88 -14.18
CA ARG A 74 -9.83 2.34 -14.02
C ARG A 74 -8.59 2.63 -13.18
N ARG A 75 -7.69 3.50 -13.64
CA ARG A 75 -6.53 3.97 -12.86
C ARG A 75 -6.38 5.49 -12.95
N ARG A 76 -6.32 6.17 -11.82
CA ARG A 76 -6.03 7.61 -11.70
C ARG A 76 -4.67 7.83 -11.06
N HIS A 77 -4.24 6.95 -10.17
CA HIS A 77 -2.93 7.03 -9.53
C HIS A 77 -1.82 6.51 -10.45
N PRO A 78 -0.64 7.17 -10.50
CA PRO A 78 0.50 6.71 -11.29
C PRO A 78 0.96 5.28 -11.00
N LEU A 79 0.96 4.84 -9.74
CA LEU A 79 1.30 3.45 -9.37
C LEU A 79 0.41 2.40 -10.05
N GLY A 80 -0.83 2.76 -10.43
CA GLY A 80 -1.71 1.88 -11.19
C GLY A 80 -1.14 1.54 -12.58
N ALA A 81 -0.23 2.35 -13.13
CA ALA A 81 0.44 2.03 -14.38
C ALA A 81 1.29 0.76 -14.29
N VAL A 82 1.79 0.41 -13.09
CA VAL A 82 2.59 -0.80 -12.83
C VAL A 82 1.72 -1.88 -12.20
N LEU A 83 1.05 -1.55 -11.09
CA LEU A 83 0.39 -2.53 -10.23
C LEU A 83 -0.90 -3.11 -10.82
N GLN A 84 -1.74 -2.30 -11.47
CA GLN A 84 -3.06 -2.74 -11.95
C GLN A 84 -2.98 -3.87 -12.99
N ARG A 85 -1.84 -4.03 -13.67
CA ARG A 85 -1.62 -5.07 -14.69
C ARG A 85 -1.78 -6.48 -14.13
N TYR A 86 -1.64 -6.64 -12.82
CA TYR A 86 -1.73 -7.91 -12.12
C TYR A 86 -3.14 -8.14 -11.58
N PRO A 87 -3.68 -9.36 -11.68
CA PRO A 87 -5.01 -9.72 -11.19
C PRO A 87 -5.01 -9.96 -9.67
N ALA A 88 -4.57 -8.97 -8.90
CA ALA A 88 -4.53 -9.01 -7.45
C ALA A 88 -5.90 -8.64 -6.83
N PRO A 89 -6.19 -9.05 -5.58
CA PRO A 89 -7.46 -8.78 -4.90
C PRO A 89 -7.59 -7.32 -4.43
N TRP A 90 -7.55 -6.36 -5.36
CA TRP A 90 -7.59 -4.92 -5.07
C TRP A 90 -8.82 -4.48 -4.28
N THR A 91 -9.99 -5.06 -4.56
CA THR A 91 -11.22 -4.78 -3.82
C THR A 91 -11.14 -5.23 -2.36
N ALA A 92 -10.45 -6.33 -2.06
CA ALA A 92 -10.27 -6.78 -0.68
C ALA A 92 -9.39 -5.79 0.10
N LEU A 93 -8.29 -5.32 -0.53
CA LEU A 93 -7.44 -4.29 0.07
C LEU A 93 -8.19 -2.97 0.28
N ALA A 94 -8.98 -2.55 -0.71
CA ALA A 94 -9.82 -1.36 -0.61
C ALA A 94 -10.78 -1.42 0.58
N ASN A 95 -11.47 -2.55 0.75
CA ASN A 95 -12.45 -2.76 1.82
C ASN A 95 -11.81 -2.81 3.22
N ALA A 96 -10.51 -3.09 3.32
CA ALA A 96 -9.80 -3.13 4.59
C ALA A 96 -9.26 -1.76 5.05
N LEU A 97 -9.17 -0.76 4.16
CA LEU A 97 -8.62 0.56 4.50
C LEU A 97 -9.37 1.33 5.60
N PRO A 98 -10.71 1.25 5.74
CA PRO A 98 -11.40 1.85 6.87
C PRO A 98 -10.92 1.30 8.23
N GLY A 99 -10.63 0.00 8.31
CA GLY A 99 -10.05 -0.61 9.51
C GLY A 99 -8.65 -0.08 9.80
N LEU A 100 -7.81 0.04 8.76
CA LEU A 100 -6.49 0.65 8.87
C LEU A 100 -6.57 2.11 9.36
N ALA A 101 -7.53 2.91 8.87
CA ALA A 101 -7.75 4.27 9.37
C ALA A 101 -8.11 4.28 10.86
N ALA A 102 -9.02 3.40 11.28
CA ALA A 102 -9.42 3.27 12.69
C ALA A 102 -8.28 2.81 13.61
N SER A 103 -7.30 2.05 13.09
CA SER A 103 -6.14 1.56 13.83
C SER A 103 -5.23 2.67 14.38
N ARG A 104 -5.36 3.89 13.87
CA ARG A 104 -4.63 5.06 14.36
C ARG A 104 -4.90 5.36 15.84
N MET A 105 -6.12 5.06 16.30
CA MET A 105 -6.49 5.31 17.69
C MET A 105 -5.69 4.41 18.63
N ARG A 106 -5.24 4.96 19.76
CA ARG A 106 -4.49 4.19 20.75
C ARG A 106 -5.33 2.98 21.22
N PRO A 107 -4.86 1.75 21.01
CA PRO A 107 -5.62 0.56 21.39
C PRO A 107 -5.57 0.35 22.92
N ALA A 108 -6.66 -0.17 23.49
CA ALA A 108 -6.74 -0.45 24.92
C ALA A 108 -5.91 -1.68 25.34
N THR A 109 -5.68 -2.62 24.41
CA THR A 109 -4.90 -3.85 24.64
C THR A 109 -4.11 -4.21 23.39
N ALA A 110 -3.10 -5.06 23.53
CA ALA A 110 -2.39 -5.62 22.37
C ALA A 110 -3.34 -6.38 21.43
N GLY A 111 -4.32 -7.12 21.95
CA GLY A 111 -5.31 -7.81 21.14
C GLY A 111 -6.15 -6.86 20.28
N HIS A 112 -6.57 -5.72 20.82
CA HIS A 112 -7.25 -4.68 20.04
C HIS A 112 -6.32 -4.03 18.99
N ALA A 113 -5.03 -3.86 19.31
CA ALA A 113 -4.05 -3.36 18.36
C ALA A 113 -3.93 -4.28 17.14
N TRP A 114 -3.73 -5.58 17.38
CA TRP A 114 -3.64 -6.59 16.33
C TRP A 114 -4.94 -6.69 15.53
N GLY A 115 -6.09 -6.75 16.21
CA GLY A 115 -7.39 -6.80 15.55
C GLY A 115 -7.64 -5.60 14.63
N GLY A 116 -7.16 -4.41 15.00
CA GLY A 116 -7.33 -3.20 14.19
C GLY A 116 -6.57 -3.20 12.86
N VAL A 117 -5.54 -4.03 12.69
CA VAL A 117 -4.73 -4.10 11.47
C VAL A 117 -4.81 -5.45 10.75
N ALA A 118 -5.37 -6.48 11.38
CA ALA A 118 -5.35 -7.86 10.88
C ALA A 118 -5.96 -8.00 9.47
N ASP A 119 -7.12 -7.39 9.23
CA ASP A 119 -7.79 -7.49 7.92
C ASP A 119 -6.99 -6.78 6.82
N ALA A 120 -6.43 -5.62 7.12
CA ALA A 120 -5.58 -4.88 6.19
C ALA A 120 -4.28 -5.64 5.89
N ALA A 121 -3.65 -6.24 6.90
CA ALA A 121 -2.48 -7.07 6.74
C ALA A 121 -2.76 -8.32 5.90
N ALA A 122 -3.88 -9.00 6.16
CA ALA A 122 -4.30 -10.17 5.38
C ALA A 122 -4.59 -9.81 3.91
N ALA A 123 -5.30 -8.71 3.67
CA ALA A 123 -5.57 -8.23 2.31
C ALA A 123 -4.29 -7.82 1.58
N ALA A 124 -3.36 -7.14 2.26
CA ALA A 124 -2.06 -6.79 1.71
C ALA A 124 -1.23 -8.03 1.36
N ALA A 125 -1.19 -9.04 2.24
CA ALA A 125 -0.50 -10.30 1.97
C ALA A 125 -1.09 -11.04 0.75
N ALA A 126 -2.42 -11.04 0.59
CA ALA A 126 -3.08 -11.63 -0.56
C ALA A 126 -2.76 -10.89 -1.87
N VAL A 127 -2.63 -9.55 -1.81
CA VAL A 127 -2.15 -8.75 -2.94
C VAL A 127 -0.69 -9.07 -3.25
N GLU A 128 0.19 -9.06 -2.25
CA GLU A 128 1.61 -9.36 -2.42
C GLU A 128 1.84 -10.73 -3.06
N ALA A 129 1.14 -11.76 -2.59
CA ALA A 129 1.21 -13.11 -3.16
C ALA A 129 0.83 -13.13 -4.65
N ALA A 130 -0.18 -12.34 -5.06
CA ALA A 130 -0.60 -12.23 -6.45
C ALA A 130 0.38 -11.41 -7.32
N LEU A 131 1.13 -10.48 -6.72
CA LEU A 131 2.11 -9.64 -7.42
C LEU A 131 3.48 -10.32 -7.59
N LEU A 132 3.93 -11.02 -6.56
CA LEU A 132 5.30 -11.53 -6.44
C LEU A 132 5.40 -13.05 -6.53
N GLY A 133 4.28 -13.75 -6.73
CA GLY A 133 4.25 -15.19 -6.99
C GLY A 133 4.68 -16.03 -5.79
N GLY A 134 3.97 -15.85 -4.66
CA GLY A 134 4.27 -16.51 -3.38
C GLY A 134 4.44 -18.03 -3.43
#